data_AF-A0AAN8ZWT3-F1
#
_entry.id   AF-A0AAN8ZWT3-F1
#
_cell.length_a   1.000
_cell.length_b   1.000
_cell.length_c   1.000
_cell.angle_alpha   90.00
_cell.angle_beta   90.00
_cell.angle_gamma   90.00
#
_symmetry.space_group_name_H-M   'P 1'
#
loop_
_entity.id
_entity.type
_entity.pdbx_description
1 polymer ?
#
loop_
_entity_poly.entity_id
_entity_poly.type
_entity_poly.pdbx_seq_one_letter_code
_entity_poly.pdbx_strand_id
1 'polypeptide(L)'
;KGGNENLARLHDLADALEAHLTAAELLSNNGVCVTPQQLRQLQSDKEKVRELLTKLSRAAARREPRLNDEDWRKLLYDTLELQQKVFTCVEPQVCFETITEALLCSGIPESICFAGELLETRTDRSPVHNPYLQQVPFAQAVKLVISAATQYCNSSESHTDKAMELA
;
A
#
# COMPACT_ATOMS: atom_id res chain seq x y z
N LYS A 1 -36.69 -23.22 11.09
CA LYS A 1 -35.95 -22.41 10.10
C LYS A 1 -35.04 -21.34 10.74
N GLY A 2 -35.47 -20.62 11.79
CA GLY A 2 -34.64 -19.58 12.43
C GLY A 2 -33.35 -20.00 13.17
N GLY A 3 -33.19 -21.28 13.56
CA GLY A 3 -31.96 -21.74 14.23
C GLY A 3 -30.73 -21.76 13.33
N ASN A 4 -30.90 -22.05 12.04
CA ASN A 4 -29.80 -22.12 11.08
C ASN A 4 -29.38 -20.71 10.59
N GLU A 5 -30.32 -19.78 10.53
CA GLU A 5 -30.07 -18.37 10.18
C GLU A 5 -29.29 -17.64 11.29
N ASN A 6 -29.56 -17.95 12.55
CA ASN A 6 -28.80 -17.40 13.67
C ASN A 6 -27.37 -17.96 13.73
N LEU A 7 -27.19 -19.25 13.42
CA LEU A 7 -25.85 -19.86 13.35
C LEU A 7 -25.02 -19.25 12.22
N ALA A 8 -25.60 -19.06 11.04
CA ALA A 8 -24.93 -18.39 9.91
C ALA A 8 -24.49 -16.96 10.28
N ARG A 9 -25.37 -16.16 10.89
CA ARG A 9 -25.02 -14.80 11.35
C ARG A 9 -23.91 -14.77 12.39
N LEU A 10 -23.86 -15.77 13.28
CA LEU A 10 -22.78 -15.91 14.26
C LEU A 10 -21.45 -16.22 13.60
N HIS A 11 -21.45 -17.11 12.59
CA HIS A 11 -20.26 -17.38 11.79
C HIS A 11 -19.79 -16.14 11.02
N ASP A 12 -20.68 -15.43 10.33
CA ASP A 12 -20.33 -14.20 9.60
C ASP A 12 -19.72 -13.13 10.53
N LEU A 13 -20.26 -13.01 11.75
CA LEU A 13 -19.73 -12.08 12.75
C LEU A 13 -18.35 -12.52 13.28
N ALA A 14 -18.15 -13.83 13.48
CA ALA A 14 -16.87 -14.38 13.90
C ALA A 14 -15.80 -14.13 12.83
N ASP A 15 -16.10 -14.42 11.56
CA ASP A 15 -15.20 -14.21 10.44
C ASP A 15 -14.83 -12.73 10.28
N ALA A 16 -15.80 -11.82 10.44
CA ALA A 16 -15.56 -10.38 10.40
C ALA A 16 -14.66 -9.89 11.55
N LEU A 17 -14.84 -10.43 12.75
CA LEU A 17 -14.00 -10.09 13.91
C LEU A 17 -12.58 -10.65 13.75
N GLU A 18 -12.44 -11.87 13.25
CA GLU A 18 -11.14 -12.47 12.93
C GLU A 18 -10.39 -11.61 11.91
N ALA A 19 -11.06 -11.20 10.82
CA ALA A 19 -10.48 -10.30 9.83
C ALA A 19 -10.03 -8.95 10.43
N HIS A 20 -10.82 -8.35 11.32
CA HIS A 20 -10.45 -7.10 12.02
C HIS A 20 -9.27 -7.29 12.97
N LEU A 21 -9.15 -8.43 13.65
CA LEU A 21 -8.01 -8.72 14.53
C LEU A 21 -6.73 -8.93 13.73
N THR A 22 -6.77 -9.76 12.68
CA THR A 22 -5.63 -9.94 11.77
C THR A 22 -5.19 -8.61 11.17
N ALA A 23 -6.14 -7.76 10.79
CA ALA A 23 -5.82 -6.45 10.25
C ALA A 23 -5.17 -5.51 11.27
N ALA A 24 -5.63 -5.51 12.52
CA ALA A 24 -5.01 -4.73 13.59
C ALA A 24 -3.58 -5.21 13.88
N GLU A 25 -3.35 -6.52 13.89
CA GLU A 25 -2.01 -7.11 14.05
C GLU A 25 -1.08 -6.71 12.91
N LEU A 26 -1.54 -6.80 11.65
CA LEU A 26 -0.77 -6.41 10.47
C LEU A 26 -0.36 -4.94 10.50
N LEU A 27 -1.29 -4.06 10.81
CA LEU A 27 -1.02 -2.63 10.93
C LEU A 27 -0.05 -2.36 12.10
N SER A 28 -0.22 -3.03 13.23
CA SER A 28 0.68 -2.91 14.39
C SER A 28 2.10 -3.37 14.07
N ASN A 29 2.27 -4.49 13.37
CA ASN A 29 3.57 -5.01 12.95
C ASN A 29 4.33 -4.05 12.03
N ASN A 30 3.59 -3.18 11.34
CA ASN A 30 4.11 -2.16 10.44
C ASN A 30 4.10 -0.74 11.04
N GLY A 31 3.93 -0.62 12.37
CA GLY A 31 4.09 0.64 13.11
C GLY A 31 2.85 1.54 13.14
N VAL A 32 1.68 1.02 12.77
CA VAL A 32 0.41 1.73 12.80
C VAL A 32 -0.57 1.05 13.75
N CYS A 33 -0.75 1.62 14.95
CA CYS A 33 -1.72 1.09 15.90
C CYS A 33 -3.14 1.57 15.57
N VAL A 34 -4.06 0.63 15.36
CA VAL A 34 -5.50 0.88 15.23
C VAL A 34 -6.30 -0.09 16.07
N THR A 35 -7.47 0.32 16.53
CA THR A 35 -8.40 -0.57 17.22
C THR A 35 -9.36 -1.23 16.22
N PRO A 36 -9.90 -2.43 16.52
CA PRO A 36 -10.93 -3.06 15.70
C PRO A 36 -12.17 -2.15 15.46
N GLN A 37 -12.51 -1.31 16.44
CA GLN A 37 -13.59 -0.33 16.29
C GLN A 37 -13.26 0.73 15.23
N GLN A 38 -12.03 1.23 15.20
CA GLN A 38 -11.58 2.17 14.17
C GLN A 38 -11.60 1.50 12.79
N LEU A 39 -11.10 0.26 12.67
CA LEU A 39 -11.16 -0.49 11.41
C LEU A 39 -12.57 -0.59 10.85
N ARG A 40 -13.55 -0.90 11.71
CA ARG A 40 -14.96 -0.96 11.34
C ARG A 40 -15.53 0.38 10.86
N GLN A 41 -15.04 1.50 11.39
CA GLN A 41 -15.46 2.84 10.96
C GLN A 41 -14.81 3.25 9.63
N LEU A 42 -13.59 2.74 9.37
CA LEU A 42 -12.82 3.06 8.18
C LEU A 42 -13.24 2.23 6.95
N GLN A 43 -13.67 0.98 7.15
CA GLN A 43 -13.90 0.01 6.06
C GLN A 43 -14.88 0.48 4.96
N SER A 44 -15.74 1.46 5.25
CA SER A 44 -16.72 1.99 4.29
C SER A 44 -16.33 3.34 3.69
N ASP A 45 -15.22 3.94 4.14
CA ASP A 45 -14.78 5.28 3.74
C ASP A 45 -13.48 5.18 2.92
N LYS A 46 -13.63 5.28 1.60
CA LYS A 46 -12.51 5.11 0.65
C LYS A 46 -11.36 6.07 0.91
N GLU A 47 -11.66 7.33 1.21
CA GLU A 47 -10.64 8.36 1.41
C GLU A 47 -9.84 8.09 2.68
N LYS A 48 -10.52 7.74 3.77
CA LYS A 48 -9.82 7.39 5.02
C LYS A 48 -9.00 6.11 4.92
N VAL A 49 -9.45 5.13 4.12
CA VAL A 49 -8.64 3.94 3.82
C VAL A 49 -7.38 4.35 3.06
N ARG A 50 -7.50 5.18 2.01
CA ARG A 50 -6.33 5.70 1.26
C ARG A 50 -5.35 6.44 2.18
N GLU A 51 -5.86 7.26 3.09
CA GLU A 51 -5.04 7.98 4.08
C GLU A 51 -4.32 7.00 5.02
N LEU A 52 -5.02 5.96 5.51
CA LEU A 52 -4.42 4.92 6.36
C LEU A 52 -3.29 4.17 5.64
N LEU A 53 -3.52 3.75 4.39
CA LEU A 53 -2.51 3.06 3.58
C LEU A 53 -1.31 3.97 3.30
N THR A 54 -1.55 5.25 3.06
CA THR A 54 -0.48 6.24 2.87
C THR A 54 0.32 6.44 4.16
N LYS A 55 -0.35 6.47 5.31
CA LYS A 55 0.32 6.56 6.61
C LYS A 55 1.18 5.31 6.88
N LEU A 56 0.67 4.14 6.53
CA LEU A 56 1.38 2.86 6.65
C LEU A 56 2.65 2.84 5.80
N SER A 57 2.55 3.17 4.51
CA SER A 57 3.71 3.17 3.60
C SER A 57 4.76 4.21 3.98
N ARG A 58 4.32 5.40 4.41
CA ARG A 58 5.21 6.45 4.94
C ARG A 58 5.87 6.07 6.26
N ALA A 59 5.20 5.33 7.13
CA ALA A 59 5.78 4.83 8.37
C ALA A 59 6.88 3.80 8.07
N ALA A 60 6.64 2.90 7.12
CA ALA A 60 7.63 1.95 6.64
C ALA A 60 8.85 2.64 6.02
N ALA A 61 8.65 3.66 5.18
CA ALA A 61 9.75 4.42 4.56
C ALA A 61 10.67 5.13 5.57
N ARG A 62 10.18 5.42 6.79
CA ARG A 62 10.93 6.08 7.87
C ARG A 62 11.42 5.12 8.96
N ARG A 63 11.22 3.82 8.79
CA ARG A 63 11.58 2.82 9.79
C ARG A 63 13.10 2.65 9.85
N GLU A 64 13.59 2.43 11.07
CA GLU A 64 14.98 2.08 11.34
C GLU A 64 15.01 0.72 12.08
N PRO A 65 15.75 -0.29 11.56
CA PRO A 65 16.56 -0.27 10.34
C PRO A 65 15.70 -0.15 9.07
N ARG A 66 16.31 0.40 8.00
CA ARG A 66 15.70 0.52 6.68
C ARG A 66 15.25 -0.83 6.14
N LEU A 67 14.10 -0.83 5.48
CA LEU A 67 13.54 -2.03 4.83
C LEU A 67 14.36 -2.39 3.60
N ASN A 68 14.61 -3.67 3.42
CA ASN A 68 15.12 -4.20 2.15
C ASN A 68 13.96 -4.54 1.20
N ASP A 69 14.29 -5.02 -0.01
CA ASP A 69 13.30 -5.36 -1.04
C ASP A 69 12.32 -6.46 -0.58
N GLU A 70 12.77 -7.43 0.21
CA GLU A 70 11.91 -8.49 0.76
C GLU A 70 10.92 -7.95 1.79
N ASP A 71 11.36 -7.04 2.66
CA ASP A 71 10.51 -6.35 3.64
C ASP A 71 9.46 -5.48 2.95
N TRP A 72 9.84 -4.75 1.89
CA TRP A 72 8.90 -3.96 1.08
C TRP A 72 7.89 -4.83 0.35
N ARG A 73 8.32 -5.97 -0.21
CA ARG A 73 7.43 -6.93 -0.86
C ARG A 73 6.46 -7.55 0.16
N LYS A 74 6.95 -7.87 1.35
CA LYS A 74 6.10 -8.34 2.45
C LYS A 74 5.07 -7.29 2.84
N LEU A 75 5.47 -6.03 3.03
CA LEU A 75 4.55 -4.94 3.34
C LEU A 75 3.46 -4.77 2.27
N LEU A 76 3.81 -4.91 0.98
CA LEU A 76 2.83 -4.88 -0.10
C LEU A 76 1.82 -6.02 0.02
N TYR A 77 2.27 -7.25 0.28
CA TYR A 77 1.37 -8.40 0.48
C TYR A 77 0.49 -8.24 1.71
N ASP A 78 1.06 -7.81 2.84
CA ASP A 78 0.34 -7.44 4.05
C ASP A 78 -0.76 -6.40 3.74
N THR A 79 -0.44 -5.41 2.91
CA THR A 79 -1.38 -4.34 2.52
C THR A 79 -2.48 -4.85 1.58
N LEU A 80 -2.15 -5.75 0.66
CA LEU A 80 -3.12 -6.41 -0.23
C LEU A 80 -4.06 -7.33 0.55
N GLU A 81 -3.54 -8.05 1.55
CA GLU A 81 -4.33 -8.88 2.45
C GLU A 81 -5.30 -8.03 3.29
N LEU A 82 -4.84 -6.89 3.83
CA LEU A 82 -5.70 -5.90 4.50
C LEU A 82 -6.81 -5.41 3.58
N GLN A 83 -6.47 -5.07 2.34
CA GLN A 83 -7.44 -4.60 1.35
C GLN A 83 -8.47 -5.70 1.02
N GLN A 84 -8.02 -6.93 0.80
CA GLN A 84 -8.89 -8.04 0.44
C GLN A 84 -9.85 -8.43 1.56
N LYS A 85 -9.39 -8.42 2.82
CA LYS A 85 -10.16 -8.89 3.97
C LYS A 85 -11.02 -7.80 4.62
N VAL A 86 -10.54 -6.56 4.65
CA VAL A 86 -11.18 -5.48 5.44
C VAL A 86 -11.53 -4.27 4.59
N PHE A 87 -10.62 -3.83 3.71
CA PHE A 87 -10.82 -2.59 2.95
C PHE A 87 -11.28 -2.82 1.50
N THR A 88 -12.31 -3.63 1.32
CA THR A 88 -12.88 -3.97 0.00
C THR A 88 -13.48 -2.77 -0.74
N CYS A 89 -13.60 -1.61 -0.09
CA CYS A 89 -14.09 -0.37 -0.69
C CYS A 89 -13.07 0.31 -1.62
N VAL A 90 -11.78 -0.04 -1.53
CA VAL A 90 -10.71 0.42 -2.44
C VAL A 90 -10.22 -0.72 -3.32
N GLU A 91 -9.68 -0.39 -4.48
CA GLU A 91 -9.12 -1.38 -5.41
C GLU A 91 -7.72 -1.84 -4.98
N PRO A 92 -7.29 -3.08 -5.29
CA PRO A 92 -5.93 -3.55 -5.03
C PRO A 92 -4.85 -2.62 -5.62
N GLN A 93 -5.17 -1.96 -6.73
CA GLN A 93 -4.31 -1.00 -7.40
C GLN A 93 -3.86 0.15 -6.49
N VAL A 94 -4.71 0.55 -5.54
CA VAL A 94 -4.39 1.59 -4.54
C VAL A 94 -3.21 1.17 -3.68
N CYS A 95 -3.09 -0.12 -3.35
CA CYS A 95 -1.98 -0.66 -2.56
C CYS A 95 -0.65 -0.54 -3.33
N PHE A 96 -0.65 -0.97 -4.60
CA PHE A 96 0.52 -0.86 -5.47
C PHE A 96 0.96 0.60 -5.65
N GLU A 97 0.02 1.51 -5.95
CA GLU A 97 0.32 2.94 -6.09
C GLU A 97 0.91 3.54 -4.81
N THR A 98 0.30 3.25 -3.66
CA THR A 98 0.69 3.82 -2.36
C THR A 98 2.06 3.35 -1.90
N ILE A 99 2.39 2.07 -2.14
CA ILE A 99 3.71 1.51 -1.82
C ILE A 99 4.76 2.04 -2.81
N THR A 100 4.44 2.08 -4.10
CA THR A 100 5.34 2.59 -5.14
C THR A 100 5.67 4.07 -4.90
N GLU A 101 4.68 4.90 -4.60
CA GLU A 101 4.90 6.32 -4.28
C GLU A 101 5.84 6.48 -3.07
N ALA A 102 5.66 5.68 -2.02
CA ALA A 102 6.52 5.73 -0.84
C ALA A 102 7.97 5.31 -1.14
N LEU A 103 8.16 4.29 -1.98
CA LEU A 103 9.48 3.85 -2.45
C LEU A 103 10.17 4.94 -3.29
N LEU A 104 9.44 5.50 -4.27
CA LEU A 104 9.95 6.56 -5.15
C LEU A 104 10.34 7.82 -4.37
N CYS A 105 9.60 8.16 -3.31
CA CYS A 105 9.85 9.35 -2.48
C CYS A 105 10.71 9.07 -1.24
N SER A 106 11.33 7.89 -1.14
CA SER A 106 12.09 7.46 0.06
C SER A 106 13.42 8.20 0.26
N GLY A 107 13.99 8.78 -0.81
CA GLY A 107 15.35 9.31 -0.82
C GLY A 107 16.45 8.23 -0.82
N ILE A 108 16.09 6.96 -1.03
CA ILE A 108 17.00 5.81 -0.96
C ILE A 108 17.10 5.17 -2.35
N PRO A 109 18.28 5.19 -3.00
CA PRO A 109 18.46 4.65 -4.36
C PRO A 109 17.99 3.20 -4.53
N GLU A 110 18.26 2.34 -3.55
CA GLU A 110 17.87 0.93 -3.57
C GLU A 110 16.35 0.78 -3.59
N SER A 111 15.64 1.53 -2.74
CA SER A 111 14.17 1.55 -2.69
C SER A 111 13.56 2.13 -3.97
N ILE A 112 14.16 3.18 -4.54
CA ILE A 112 13.73 3.76 -5.82
C ILE A 112 13.92 2.73 -6.96
N CYS A 113 15.04 2.00 -6.95
CA CYS A 113 15.28 0.93 -7.91
C CYS A 113 14.23 -0.19 -7.79
N PHE A 114 13.94 -0.63 -6.56
CA PHE A 114 12.91 -1.63 -6.29
C PHE A 114 11.51 -1.17 -6.73
N ALA A 115 11.19 0.13 -6.61
CA ALA A 115 9.93 0.68 -7.11
C ALA A 115 9.71 0.36 -8.60
N GLY A 116 10.80 0.30 -9.39
CA GLY A 116 10.75 -0.09 -10.80
C GLY A 116 10.18 -1.50 -11.04
N GLU A 117 10.33 -2.44 -10.10
CA GLU A 117 9.70 -3.76 -10.20
C GLU A 117 8.17 -3.72 -10.06
N LEU A 118 7.65 -2.66 -9.43
CA LEU A 118 6.21 -2.47 -9.22
C LEU A 118 5.55 -1.66 -10.34
N LEU A 119 6.31 -1.13 -11.30
CA LEU A 119 5.81 -0.30 -12.39
C LEU A 119 5.72 -1.08 -13.70
N GLU A 120 4.62 -0.88 -14.44
CA GLU A 120 4.61 -1.25 -15.84
C GLU A 120 5.44 -0.27 -16.66
N THR A 121 6.35 -0.81 -17.47
CA THR A 121 7.23 -0.02 -18.36
C THR A 121 6.77 -0.03 -19.82
N ARG A 122 5.71 -0.77 -20.13
CA ARG A 122 5.21 -0.96 -21.49
C ARG A 122 3.68 -0.98 -21.51
N THR A 123 3.11 -0.38 -22.56
CA THR A 123 1.65 -0.31 -22.76
C THR A 123 1.06 -1.53 -23.46
N ASP A 124 1.89 -2.42 -24.01
CA ASP A 124 1.49 -3.56 -24.86
C ASP A 124 1.48 -4.90 -24.12
N ARG A 125 1.43 -4.89 -22.78
CA ARG A 125 1.36 -6.12 -21.99
C ARG A 125 -0.03 -6.75 -22.07
N SER A 126 -0.04 -8.08 -22.16
CA SER A 126 -1.28 -8.86 -22.00
C SER A 126 -1.89 -8.56 -20.63
N PRO A 127 -3.22 -8.38 -20.54
CA PRO A 127 -3.87 -8.04 -19.29
C PRO A 127 -3.63 -9.14 -18.25
N VAL A 128 -3.04 -8.79 -17.11
CA VAL A 128 -2.97 -9.68 -15.96
C VAL A 128 -4.39 -9.80 -15.39
N HIS A 129 -4.94 -11.00 -15.38
CA HIS A 129 -6.34 -11.21 -14.99
C HIS A 129 -6.56 -11.15 -13.47
N ASN A 130 -5.48 -11.32 -12.68
CA ASN A 130 -5.53 -11.21 -11.23
C ASN A 130 -5.09 -9.80 -10.78
N PRO A 131 -6.00 -8.97 -10.24
CA PRO A 131 -5.67 -7.61 -9.82
C PRO A 131 -4.69 -7.56 -8.63
N TYR A 132 -4.51 -8.66 -7.89
CA TYR A 132 -3.54 -8.75 -6.79
C TYR A 132 -2.12 -9.08 -7.25
N LEU A 133 -1.92 -9.33 -8.55
CA LEU A 133 -0.62 -9.60 -9.16
C LEU A 133 -0.24 -8.52 -10.21
N GLN A 134 -1.01 -7.43 -10.28
CA GLN A 134 -0.79 -6.36 -11.25
C GLN A 134 0.30 -5.40 -10.78
N GLN A 135 1.08 -4.88 -11.73
CA GLN A 135 1.95 -3.73 -11.51
C GLN A 135 1.14 -2.44 -11.63
N VAL A 136 1.71 -1.30 -11.21
CA VAL A 136 1.12 0.01 -11.48
C VAL A 136 1.02 0.24 -13.00
N PRO A 137 -0.18 0.49 -13.54
CA PRO A 137 -0.39 0.66 -14.96
C PRO A 137 0.49 1.77 -15.55
N PHE A 138 1.00 1.59 -16.76
CA PHE A 138 1.99 2.50 -17.37
C PHE A 138 1.62 3.98 -17.26
N ALA A 139 0.37 4.34 -17.56
CA ALA A 139 -0.09 5.73 -17.48
C ALA A 139 -0.01 6.33 -16.07
N GLN A 140 -0.23 5.51 -15.04
CA GLN A 140 -0.12 5.91 -13.65
C GLN A 140 1.34 5.86 -13.17
N ALA A 141 2.12 4.88 -13.63
CA ALA A 141 3.55 4.77 -13.38
C ALA A 141 4.29 6.06 -13.79
N VAL A 142 4.03 6.54 -15.01
CA VAL A 142 4.60 7.80 -15.52
C VAL A 142 4.27 8.98 -14.61
N LYS A 143 3.02 9.09 -14.13
CA LYS A 143 2.61 10.18 -13.22
C LYS A 143 3.35 10.12 -11.89
N LEU A 144 3.47 8.93 -11.30
CA LEU A 144 4.17 8.76 -10.02
C LEU A 144 5.65 9.11 -10.14
N VAL A 145 6.32 8.63 -11.19
CA VAL A 145 7.74 8.90 -11.44
C VAL A 145 7.96 10.39 -11.68
N ILE A 146 7.17 11.04 -12.54
CA ILE A 146 7.27 12.48 -12.78
C ILE A 146 7.03 13.27 -11.48
N SER A 147 6.04 12.87 -10.68
CA SER A 147 5.76 13.51 -9.39
C SER A 147 6.95 13.41 -8.44
N ALA A 148 7.54 12.22 -8.28
CA ALA A 148 8.69 12.00 -7.42
C ALA A 148 9.94 12.78 -7.91
N ALA A 149 10.27 12.68 -9.20
CA ALA A 149 11.39 13.43 -9.79
C ALA A 149 11.21 14.94 -9.64
N THR A 150 9.98 15.44 -9.83
CA THR A 150 9.65 16.87 -9.61
C THR A 150 9.86 17.26 -8.15
N GLN A 151 9.48 16.41 -7.18
CA GLN A 151 9.70 16.67 -5.77
C GLN A 151 11.19 16.76 -5.44
N TYR A 152 12.02 15.83 -5.95
CA TYR A 152 13.46 15.87 -5.77
C TYR A 152 14.10 17.13 -6.37
N CYS A 153 13.77 17.44 -7.63
CA CYS A 153 14.19 18.67 -8.31
C CYS A 153 13.83 19.93 -7.50
N ASN A 154 12.60 20.02 -6.99
CA ASN A 154 12.13 21.18 -6.23
C ASN A 154 12.74 21.26 -4.82
N SER A 155 13.19 20.14 -4.27
CA SER A 155 13.85 20.10 -2.95
C SER A 155 15.35 20.42 -3.02
N SER A 156 15.93 20.45 -4.22
CA SER A 156 17.36 20.67 -4.42
C SER A 156 17.73 22.15 -4.34
N GLU A 157 18.81 22.45 -3.63
CA GLU A 157 19.36 23.81 -3.54
C GLU A 157 20.32 24.13 -4.71
N SER A 158 20.81 23.11 -5.43
CA SER A 158 21.74 23.28 -6.55
C SER A 158 21.84 22.04 -7.45
N HIS A 159 22.40 22.21 -8.65
CA HIS A 159 22.59 21.09 -9.59
C HIS A 159 23.54 19.98 -9.11
N THR A 160 24.30 20.19 -8.02
CA THR A 160 25.19 19.19 -7.41
C THR A 160 24.61 18.56 -6.14
N ASP A 161 23.35 18.83 -5.82
CA ASP A 161 22.67 18.23 -4.67
C ASP A 161 22.43 16.73 -4.90
N LYS A 162 22.50 15.93 -3.84
CA LYS A 162 22.14 14.51 -3.87
C LYS A 162 20.69 14.30 -4.32
N ALA A 163 19.79 15.22 -3.99
CA ALA A 163 18.41 15.17 -4.49
C ALA A 163 18.36 15.27 -6.02
N MET A 164 19.29 16.02 -6.65
CA MET A 164 19.37 16.11 -8.11
C MET A 164 19.90 14.82 -8.75
N GLU A 165 20.69 14.01 -8.03
CA GLU A 165 21.11 12.67 -8.50
C GLU A 165 19.96 11.65 -8.46
N LEU A 166 18.98 11.84 -7.56
CA LEU A 166 17.80 10.99 -7.43
C LEU A 166 16.69 11.32 -8.42
N ALA A 167 16.65 12.57 -8.92
CA ALA A 167 15.64 13.08 -9.85
C ALA A 167 15.85 12.56 -11.28
#